data_AF-A0A7S0KQ27-F1
#
_entry.id   AF-A0A7S0KQ27-F1
#
_cell.length_a   1.000
_cell.length_b   1.000
_cell.length_c   1.000
_cell.angle_alpha   90.00
_cell.angle_beta   90.00
_cell.angle_gamma   90.00
#
_symmetry.space_group_name_H-M   'P 1'
#
loop_
_entity.id
_entity.type
_entity.pdbx_description
1 polymer ?
#
loop_
_entity_poly.entity_id
_entity_poly.type
_entity_poly.pdbx_seq_one_letter_code
_entity_poly.pdbx_strand_id
1 'polypeptide(L)'
;MLARLVGGVVVGVASWMMGVDAAYTKGEWMKGRATYFDAPDAWKQKFSQQIFGDLYGNACGYVNKGAGRESNANFPFLANAVAAVADFDPNLHDGACGSCFEIKCESGRVRNTPDSRGFIYSVERGFWETDPNATDTLGRRLAKRGAERDVDDGREYEYARCWNESATIKVRIIDTCPCNYITGTQEICCGPVPHFDLSYWAYETIAHPLQGKINILFRPIQCEEDGIVLDYELGAKARISRTIFSDGVVGAGWAWLPYKDKWLVIERPGYGRNEHAANCLQVDPGGRIAFTCWSCERQAKPFDGTYISLWLRTSCTSNFDAPMYLGISTRTRKEFLNGTIVAQESESQVGTKRLLESTFFDSRTIDDNCGRRAVVPLAEFASTPARANTFAIELAAPTDPAWARTVEKQPHSVTFCVDDVVIIP
;
A
#
# COMPACT_ATOMS: atom_id res chain seq x y z
N MET A 1 50.23 -0.32 -30.80
CA MET A 1 48.87 -0.85 -31.05
C MET A 1 48.29 -1.27 -29.72
N LEU A 2 47.59 -0.35 -29.05
CA LEU A 2 46.87 -0.60 -27.79
C LEU A 2 45.48 -1.16 -28.14
N ALA A 3 45.10 -2.31 -27.58
CA ALA A 3 43.72 -2.76 -27.53
C ALA A 3 43.34 -2.95 -26.06
N ARG A 4 42.40 -2.09 -25.61
CA ARG A 4 41.80 -2.08 -24.28
C ARG A 4 40.85 -3.27 -24.14
N LEU A 5 41.08 -4.12 -23.13
CA LEU A 5 40.06 -4.99 -22.56
C LEU A 5 39.23 -4.13 -21.58
N VAL A 6 37.98 -3.84 -21.95
CA VAL A 6 37.00 -3.24 -21.05
C VAL A 6 36.36 -4.39 -20.27
N GLY A 7 36.86 -4.61 -19.05
CA GLY A 7 36.19 -5.46 -18.07
C GLY A 7 34.98 -4.71 -17.51
N GLY A 8 33.78 -5.16 -17.90
CA GLY A 8 32.54 -4.73 -17.27
C GLY A 8 32.47 -5.27 -15.85
N VAL A 9 32.62 -4.39 -14.86
CA VAL A 9 32.26 -4.67 -13.48
C VAL A 9 30.73 -4.71 -13.44
N VAL A 10 30.17 -5.91 -13.40
CA VAL A 10 28.78 -6.10 -12.98
C VAL A 10 28.76 -5.82 -11.48
N VAL A 11 28.26 -4.64 -11.10
CA VAL A 11 27.91 -4.35 -9.72
C VAL A 11 26.65 -5.13 -9.42
N GLY A 12 26.81 -6.39 -8.99
CA GLY A 12 25.76 -7.12 -8.32
C GLY A 12 25.45 -6.39 -7.02
N VAL A 13 24.22 -5.88 -6.88
CA VAL A 13 23.70 -5.45 -5.60
C VAL A 13 23.63 -6.70 -4.75
N ALA A 14 24.62 -6.87 -3.89
CA ALA A 14 24.73 -8.04 -3.07
C ALA A 14 23.64 -8.00 -1.99
N SER A 15 22.82 -9.06 -1.97
CA SER A 15 21.82 -9.35 -0.95
C SER A 15 22.54 -9.63 0.37
N TRP A 16 22.89 -8.57 1.10
CA TRP A 16 23.52 -8.63 2.42
C TRP A 16 22.50 -8.19 3.48
N MET A 17 21.40 -8.94 3.68
CA MET A 17 20.49 -8.64 4.80
C MET A 17 19.94 -9.84 5.56
N MET A 18 20.32 -11.07 5.24
CA MET A 18 19.96 -12.23 6.07
C MET A 18 21.21 -13.03 6.38
N GLY A 19 21.68 -12.98 7.63
CA GLY A 19 22.79 -13.79 8.11
C GLY A 19 22.41 -15.28 8.13
N VAL A 20 22.51 -15.94 6.97
CA VAL A 20 22.78 -17.36 6.74
C VAL A 20 23.03 -17.58 5.25
N ASP A 21 24.14 -18.23 4.90
CA ASP A 21 24.58 -18.64 3.55
C ASP A 21 23.64 -19.62 2.81
N ALA A 22 22.33 -19.62 3.09
CA ALA A 22 21.35 -20.39 2.34
C ALA A 22 20.68 -19.50 1.29
N ALA A 23 20.77 -19.88 0.02
CA ALA A 23 19.97 -19.26 -1.02
C ALA A 23 18.49 -19.40 -0.66
N TYR A 24 17.79 -18.28 -0.50
CA TYR A 24 16.35 -18.25 -0.26
C TYR A 24 15.62 -19.13 -1.30
N THR A 25 14.68 -19.95 -0.82
CA THR A 25 13.77 -20.71 -1.69
C THR A 25 12.38 -20.10 -1.64
N LYS A 26 11.74 -19.98 -2.81
CA LYS A 26 10.36 -19.48 -2.93
C LYS A 26 9.45 -20.14 -1.90
N GLY A 27 8.87 -19.30 -1.03
CA GLY A 27 7.88 -19.68 -0.04
C GLY A 27 8.41 -20.15 1.31
N GLU A 28 9.72 -20.06 1.50
CA GLU A 28 10.33 -20.11 2.83
C GLU A 28 9.82 -18.98 3.73
N TRP A 29 9.80 -19.27 5.03
CA TRP A 29 9.46 -18.30 6.06
C TRP A 29 10.66 -17.40 6.35
N MET A 30 10.48 -16.10 6.21
CA MET A 30 11.50 -15.11 6.53
C MET A 30 11.35 -14.61 7.96
N LYS A 31 12.47 -14.25 8.57
CA LYS A 31 12.49 -13.69 9.92
C LYS A 31 12.22 -12.20 9.89
N GLY A 32 11.33 -11.74 10.77
CA GLY A 32 11.04 -10.35 10.98
C GLY A 32 10.70 -10.03 12.44
N ARG A 33 10.28 -8.80 12.66
CA ARG A 33 9.74 -8.29 13.92
C ARG A 33 8.43 -7.56 13.66
N ALA A 34 7.49 -7.66 14.59
CA ALA A 34 6.27 -6.86 14.56
C ALA A 34 6.09 -5.96 15.80
N THR A 35 5.57 -4.77 15.56
CA THR A 35 4.88 -3.91 16.55
C THR A 35 3.41 -3.81 16.17
N TYR A 36 2.67 -2.90 16.80
CA TYR A 36 1.35 -2.54 16.34
C TYR A 36 1.06 -1.04 16.36
N PHE A 37 0.14 -0.66 15.48
CA PHE A 37 -0.49 0.66 15.42
C PHE A 37 -2.00 0.57 15.62
N ASP A 38 -2.63 1.71 15.88
CA ASP A 38 -3.99 1.84 16.38
C ASP A 38 -4.18 1.05 17.70
N ALA A 39 -5.33 1.21 18.33
CA ALA A 39 -5.81 0.44 19.48
C ALA A 39 -7.18 0.99 19.91
N PRO A 40 -7.96 0.27 20.74
CA PRO A 40 -9.11 0.85 21.41
C PRO A 40 -8.75 2.11 22.21
N ASP A 41 -9.65 3.09 22.29
CA ASP A 41 -9.40 4.36 23.00
C ASP A 41 -8.94 4.16 24.45
N ALA A 42 -9.52 3.18 25.16
CA ALA A 42 -9.13 2.85 26.53
C ALA A 42 -7.68 2.36 26.62
N TRP A 43 -7.18 1.66 25.59
CA TRP A 43 -5.79 1.23 25.50
C TRP A 43 -4.88 2.43 25.20
N LYS A 44 -5.23 3.26 24.20
CA LYS A 44 -4.49 4.48 23.87
C LYS A 44 -4.38 5.42 25.07
N GLN A 45 -5.47 5.62 25.81
CA GLN A 45 -5.48 6.44 27.03
C GLN A 45 -4.63 5.86 28.15
N LYS A 46 -4.64 4.54 28.33
CA LYS A 46 -3.85 3.88 29.38
C LYS A 46 -2.35 3.89 29.08
N PHE A 47 -1.98 3.70 27.82
CA PHE A 47 -0.59 3.61 27.37
C PHE A 47 -0.15 4.87 26.60
N SER A 48 -0.76 6.02 26.93
CA SER A 48 -0.71 7.31 26.21
C SER A 48 0.66 7.98 26.09
N GLN A 49 1.72 7.35 26.61
CA GLN A 49 3.10 7.78 26.37
C GLN A 49 3.58 7.45 24.95
N GLN A 50 2.81 6.66 24.19
CA GLN A 50 3.11 6.33 22.80
C GLN A 50 2.13 6.94 21.81
N ILE A 51 2.65 7.30 20.64
CA ILE A 51 1.86 7.75 19.50
C ILE A 51 1.38 6.50 18.76
N PHE A 52 0.12 6.11 19.00
CA PHE A 52 -0.55 5.11 18.17
C PHE A 52 -1.08 5.82 16.92
N GLY A 53 -0.63 5.41 15.73
CA GLY A 53 -1.28 5.81 14.49
C GLY A 53 -2.72 5.29 14.42
N ASP A 54 -3.54 5.79 13.50
CA ASP A 54 -4.90 5.30 13.29
C ASP A 54 -5.01 4.56 11.95
N LEU A 55 -5.88 3.55 11.84
CA LEU A 55 -6.14 2.84 10.57
C LEU A 55 -6.55 3.81 9.44
N TYR A 56 -7.33 4.85 9.76
CA TYR A 56 -7.72 5.85 8.76
C TYR A 56 -6.58 6.77 8.31
N GLY A 57 -5.47 6.84 9.05
CA GLY A 57 -4.26 7.62 8.73
C GLY A 57 -3.44 7.01 7.59
N ASN A 58 -3.79 5.80 7.14
CA ASN A 58 -2.96 4.97 6.28
C ASN A 58 -2.45 5.64 4.99
N ALA A 59 -1.25 5.24 4.62
CA ALA A 59 -0.54 5.77 3.47
C ALA A 59 -1.09 5.32 2.12
N CYS A 60 -1.65 4.11 2.00
CA CYS A 60 -2.14 3.58 0.72
C CYS A 60 -3.42 4.24 0.24
N GLY A 61 -4.04 5.10 1.05
CA GLY A 61 -5.19 5.93 0.65
C GLY A 61 -6.54 5.22 0.74
N TYR A 62 -6.63 4.08 1.44
CA TYR A 62 -7.81 3.23 1.51
C TYR A 62 -8.93 3.73 2.43
N VAL A 63 -8.91 4.99 2.83
CA VAL A 63 -10.00 5.62 3.59
C VAL A 63 -10.34 6.96 2.99
N ASN A 64 -11.62 7.32 3.06
CA ASN A 64 -12.12 8.61 2.59
C ASN A 64 -11.37 9.75 3.31
N LYS A 65 -10.59 10.54 2.56
CA LYS A 65 -9.79 11.67 3.08
C LYS A 65 -10.51 13.02 3.06
N GLY A 66 -11.83 13.02 2.81
CA GLY A 66 -12.63 14.24 2.90
C GLY A 66 -12.62 14.78 4.34
N ALA A 67 -12.53 16.10 4.51
CA ALA A 67 -12.52 16.73 5.83
C ALA A 67 -13.74 16.27 6.66
N GLY A 68 -13.47 15.72 7.87
CA GLY A 68 -14.49 15.18 8.77
C GLY A 68 -15.10 13.83 8.38
N ARG A 69 -14.57 13.17 7.33
CA ARG A 69 -15.00 11.82 6.89
C ARG A 69 -13.97 10.73 7.18
N GLU A 70 -12.79 11.11 7.61
CA GLU A 70 -11.72 10.21 8.03
C GLU A 70 -12.17 9.44 9.26
N SER A 71 -12.38 8.14 9.09
CA SER A 71 -12.87 7.27 10.17
C SER A 71 -12.56 5.82 9.86
N ASN A 72 -12.26 5.05 10.91
CA ASN A 72 -12.15 3.59 10.83
C ASN A 72 -13.47 2.93 10.40
N ALA A 73 -14.61 3.61 10.53
CA ALA A 73 -15.91 3.10 10.08
C ALA A 73 -16.01 2.95 8.55
N ASN A 74 -15.20 3.68 7.80
CA ASN A 74 -15.17 3.67 6.33
C ASN A 74 -13.96 2.88 5.78
N PHE A 75 -13.33 2.05 6.62
CA PHE A 75 -12.17 1.27 6.22
C PHE A 75 -12.62 -0.04 5.55
N PRO A 76 -12.14 -0.35 4.32
CA PRO A 76 -12.66 -1.45 3.52
C PRO A 76 -12.15 -2.83 3.95
N PHE A 77 -11.20 -2.88 4.87
CA PHE A 77 -10.59 -4.13 5.31
C PHE A 77 -10.90 -4.44 6.78
N LEU A 78 -10.85 -5.72 7.13
CA LEU A 78 -11.00 -6.14 8.51
C LEU A 78 -9.83 -5.60 9.34
N ALA A 79 -10.16 -4.93 10.45
CA ALA A 79 -9.18 -4.32 11.33
C ALA A 79 -8.17 -5.34 11.88
N ASN A 80 -8.50 -6.62 11.99
CA ASN A 80 -7.62 -7.70 12.44
C ASN A 80 -6.82 -8.40 11.32
N ALA A 81 -6.86 -7.89 10.09
CA ALA A 81 -6.22 -8.49 8.92
C ALA A 81 -5.41 -7.47 8.11
N VAL A 82 -4.81 -6.49 8.77
CA VAL A 82 -4.05 -5.42 8.10
C VAL A 82 -2.76 -5.06 8.82
N ALA A 83 -1.81 -4.49 8.06
CA ALA A 83 -0.51 -4.09 8.56
C ALA A 83 0.08 -2.91 7.77
N ALA A 84 1.08 -2.26 8.35
CA ALA A 84 2.06 -1.45 7.66
C ALA A 84 3.36 -2.25 7.47
N VAL A 85 4.16 -1.88 6.46
CA VAL A 85 5.50 -2.45 6.29
C VAL A 85 6.57 -1.37 6.29
N ALA A 86 7.73 -1.71 6.81
CA ALA A 86 8.88 -0.82 6.84
C ALA A 86 9.43 -0.51 5.44
N ASP A 87 9.85 0.74 5.22
CA ASP A 87 10.35 1.23 3.92
C ASP A 87 11.86 1.04 3.68
N PHE A 88 12.58 0.45 4.64
CA PHE A 88 14.03 0.25 4.50
C PHE A 88 14.39 -0.92 3.58
N ASP A 89 13.53 -1.95 3.48
CA ASP A 89 13.73 -3.13 2.63
C ASP A 89 12.87 -3.01 1.37
N PRO A 90 13.47 -2.80 0.17
CA PRO A 90 12.74 -2.68 -1.09
C PRO A 90 11.93 -3.94 -1.44
N ASN A 91 12.41 -5.14 -1.08
CA ASN A 91 11.69 -6.38 -1.37
C ASN A 91 10.43 -6.51 -0.50
N LEU A 92 10.39 -5.81 0.64
CA LEU A 92 9.22 -5.73 1.50
C LEU A 92 8.28 -4.56 1.12
N HIS A 93 8.83 -3.38 0.85
CA HIS A 93 8.07 -2.13 0.69
C HIS A 93 7.59 -1.83 -0.74
N ASP A 94 8.40 -2.12 -1.75
CA ASP A 94 8.07 -1.75 -3.12
C ASP A 94 6.82 -2.51 -3.57
N GLY A 95 5.83 -1.79 -4.11
CA GLY A 95 4.54 -2.35 -4.47
C GLY A 95 3.84 -3.09 -3.33
N ALA A 96 4.03 -2.65 -2.07
CA ALA A 96 3.43 -3.34 -0.93
C ALA A 96 1.93 -3.06 -0.77
N CYS A 97 1.44 -1.86 -1.11
CA CYS A 97 0.03 -1.51 -0.91
C CYS A 97 -0.93 -2.55 -1.46
N GLY A 98 -1.88 -3.01 -0.65
CA GLY A 98 -2.89 -3.97 -1.05
C GLY A 98 -2.38 -5.40 -1.25
N SER A 99 -1.06 -5.64 -1.19
CA SER A 99 -0.49 -6.99 -1.21
C SER A 99 -0.69 -7.69 0.14
N CYS A 100 -0.59 -9.02 0.14
CA CYS A 100 -0.86 -9.83 1.32
C CYS A 100 0.35 -10.65 1.77
N PHE A 101 0.43 -10.83 3.07
CA PHE A 101 1.45 -11.65 3.73
C PHE A 101 0.79 -12.63 4.69
N GLU A 102 1.35 -13.81 4.75
CA GLU A 102 1.09 -14.75 5.83
C GLU A 102 2.14 -14.52 6.92
N ILE A 103 1.69 -14.44 8.18
CA ILE A 103 2.52 -14.12 9.33
C ILE A 103 2.22 -15.13 10.45
N LYS A 104 3.25 -15.57 11.16
CA LYS A 104 3.12 -16.27 12.44
C LYS A 104 4.10 -15.73 13.46
N CYS A 105 3.74 -15.84 14.73
CA CYS A 105 4.61 -15.42 15.82
C CYS A 105 5.68 -16.50 16.11
N GLU A 106 6.85 -16.07 16.56
CA GLU A 106 7.93 -16.94 17.03
C GLU A 106 8.38 -16.49 18.43
N SER A 107 8.30 -17.35 19.44
CA SER A 107 8.72 -16.98 20.80
C SER A 107 10.24 -16.94 20.89
N GLY A 108 10.76 -16.09 21.77
CA GLY A 108 12.19 -15.92 21.93
C GLY A 108 12.57 -14.48 22.17
N ARG A 109 13.87 -14.22 22.31
CA ARG A 109 14.38 -12.86 22.47
C ARG A 109 14.09 -12.03 21.24
N VAL A 110 13.56 -10.83 21.43
CA VAL A 110 13.12 -9.95 20.34
C VAL A 110 14.34 -9.46 19.55
N ARG A 111 14.33 -9.68 18.24
CA ARG A 111 15.42 -9.29 17.33
C ARG A 111 15.52 -7.77 17.24
N ASN A 112 16.75 -7.25 17.26
CA ASN A 112 17.04 -5.85 17.01
C ASN A 112 17.93 -5.65 15.78
N THR A 113 19.10 -6.28 15.77
CA THR A 113 20.10 -6.07 14.72
C THR A 113 20.77 -7.40 14.40
N PRO A 114 20.84 -7.84 13.13
CA PRO A 114 21.66 -8.99 12.76
C PRO A 114 23.12 -8.81 13.19
N ASP A 115 23.76 -9.88 13.63
CA ASP A 115 25.20 -9.93 13.90
C ASP A 115 25.84 -11.20 13.33
N SER A 116 27.15 -11.35 13.46
CA SER A 116 27.88 -12.53 12.98
C SER A 116 27.51 -13.84 13.69
N ARG A 117 26.71 -13.79 14.77
CA ARG A 117 26.26 -14.92 15.57
C ARG A 117 24.74 -15.12 15.52
N GLY A 118 24.03 -14.37 14.67
CA GLY A 118 22.57 -14.33 14.60
C GLY A 118 22.03 -12.91 14.78
N PHE A 119 21.67 -12.54 16.02
CA PHE A 119 21.06 -11.24 16.32
C PHE A 119 21.51 -10.68 17.68
N ILE A 120 21.68 -9.36 17.72
CA ILE A 120 21.55 -8.54 18.93
C ILE A 120 20.07 -8.40 19.25
N TYR A 121 19.72 -8.57 20.52
CA TYR A 121 18.35 -8.55 21.01
C TYR A 121 17.97 -7.22 21.66
N SER A 122 16.69 -6.89 21.59
CA SER A 122 16.10 -5.70 22.21
C SER A 122 16.20 -5.77 23.74
N VAL A 123 16.52 -4.63 24.36
CA VAL A 123 16.56 -4.44 25.83
C VAL A 123 15.55 -3.37 26.29
N GLU A 124 14.76 -2.83 25.36
CA GLU A 124 13.74 -1.83 25.68
C GLU A 124 12.53 -2.48 26.36
N ARG A 125 11.75 -1.67 27.05
CA ARG A 125 10.57 -2.13 27.81
C ARG A 125 9.32 -2.02 26.93
N GLY A 126 8.50 -3.07 26.95
CA GLY A 126 7.15 -3.05 26.41
C GLY A 126 6.20 -2.26 27.34
N PHE A 127 4.94 -2.68 27.41
CA PHE A 127 3.91 -1.99 28.19
C PHE A 127 3.60 -2.63 29.54
N TRP A 128 4.26 -3.76 29.85
CA TRP A 128 3.99 -4.57 31.04
C TRP A 128 4.12 -3.77 32.34
N GLU A 129 5.13 -2.91 32.44
CA GLU A 129 5.44 -2.13 33.62
C GLU A 129 4.38 -1.07 33.94
N THR A 130 3.62 -0.64 32.93
CA THR A 130 2.52 0.33 33.11
C THR A 130 1.30 -0.34 33.71
N ASP A 131 0.91 -1.52 33.24
CA ASP A 131 -0.19 -2.30 33.80
C ASP A 131 -0.03 -3.81 33.51
N PRO A 132 0.53 -4.61 34.43
CA PRO A 132 0.72 -6.04 34.24
C PRO A 132 -0.60 -6.84 34.27
N ASN A 133 -1.71 -6.20 34.67
CA ASN A 133 -3.03 -6.80 34.69
C ASN A 133 -3.88 -6.43 33.47
N ALA A 134 -3.36 -5.59 32.56
CA ALA A 134 -4.12 -5.18 31.38
C ALA A 134 -4.49 -6.39 30.52
N THR A 135 -5.74 -6.40 30.08
CA THR A 135 -6.26 -7.39 29.14
C THR A 135 -6.27 -6.83 27.73
N ASP A 136 -6.10 -7.70 26.75
CA ASP A 136 -6.43 -7.39 25.35
C ASP A 136 -7.96 -7.31 25.13
N THR A 137 -8.41 -7.12 23.88
CA THR A 137 -9.85 -6.97 23.61
C THR A 137 -10.63 -8.28 23.78
N LEU A 138 -9.93 -9.41 23.86
CA LEU A 138 -10.50 -10.73 24.10
C LEU A 138 -10.49 -11.11 25.59
N GLY A 139 -10.11 -10.19 26.49
CA GLY A 139 -10.05 -10.43 27.92
C GLY A 139 -8.89 -11.32 28.36
N ARG A 140 -7.94 -11.61 27.48
CA ARG A 140 -6.77 -12.43 27.80
C ARG A 140 -5.73 -11.58 28.52
N ARG A 141 -4.89 -12.23 29.33
CA ARG A 141 -3.80 -11.60 30.06
C ARG A 141 -2.48 -12.22 29.65
N LEU A 142 -1.42 -11.42 29.65
CA LEU A 142 -0.07 -11.94 29.52
C LEU A 142 0.35 -12.61 30.85
N ALA A 143 0.68 -13.91 30.80
CA ALA A 143 0.93 -14.70 32.02
C ALA A 143 2.23 -14.28 32.74
N LYS A 144 3.20 -13.75 32.02
CA LYS A 144 4.51 -13.35 32.54
C LYS A 144 5.05 -12.19 31.73
N ARG A 145 5.77 -11.28 32.40
CA ARG A 145 6.56 -10.22 31.78
C ARG A 145 7.31 -10.71 30.53
N GLY A 146 7.22 -9.94 29.45
CA GLY A 146 7.89 -10.19 28.17
C GLY A 146 9.40 -9.91 28.23
N ALA A 147 10.08 -10.46 29.22
CA ALA A 147 11.52 -10.29 29.43
C ALA A 147 12.15 -11.61 29.90
N GLU A 148 13.42 -11.81 29.53
CA GLU A 148 14.24 -12.95 29.91
C GLU A 148 15.65 -12.47 30.24
N ARG A 149 16.20 -12.93 31.38
CA ARG A 149 17.58 -12.66 31.76
C ARG A 149 18.50 -13.70 31.14
N ASP A 150 19.53 -13.24 30.45
CA ASP A 150 20.60 -14.08 29.93
C ASP A 150 21.54 -14.51 31.07
N VAL A 151 21.94 -15.78 31.03
CA VAL A 151 22.76 -16.40 32.08
C VAL A 151 24.25 -16.08 31.94
N ASP A 152 24.70 -15.75 30.73
CA ASP A 152 26.11 -15.55 30.41
C ASP A 152 26.53 -14.09 30.66
N ASP A 153 25.71 -13.12 30.24
CA ASP A 153 26.00 -11.69 30.41
C ASP A 153 25.18 -11.00 31.52
N GLY A 154 24.20 -11.71 32.09
CA GLY A 154 23.34 -11.21 33.17
C GLY A 154 22.36 -10.11 32.75
N ARG A 155 22.30 -9.73 31.47
CA ARG A 155 21.40 -8.70 30.94
C ARG A 155 19.99 -9.24 30.79
N GLU A 156 19.02 -8.34 30.88
CA GLU A 156 17.62 -8.65 30.62
C GLU A 156 17.26 -8.20 29.21
N TYR A 157 16.79 -9.16 28.40
CA TYR A 157 16.35 -8.97 27.04
C TYR A 157 14.83 -9.05 26.97
N GLU A 158 14.25 -8.30 26.04
CA GLU A 158 12.84 -8.42 25.69
C GLU A 158 12.59 -9.79 25.06
N TYR A 159 11.48 -10.42 25.46
CA TYR A 159 11.15 -11.79 25.09
C TYR A 159 9.71 -11.88 24.59
N ALA A 160 9.56 -12.26 23.33
CA ALA A 160 8.28 -12.52 22.67
C ALA A 160 7.68 -13.84 23.14
N ARG A 161 6.39 -13.81 23.48
CA ARG A 161 5.59 -14.98 23.86
C ARG A 161 4.36 -15.04 22.96
N CYS A 162 4.34 -16.04 22.10
CA CYS A 162 3.24 -16.28 21.19
C CYS A 162 2.09 -17.00 21.89
N TRP A 163 0.87 -16.79 21.42
CA TRP A 163 -0.26 -17.63 21.85
C TRP A 163 -0.15 -19.05 21.29
N ASN A 164 0.22 -19.16 20.01
CA ASN A 164 0.42 -20.42 19.31
C ASN A 164 1.37 -20.17 18.12
N GLU A 165 2.57 -20.76 18.16
CA GLU A 165 3.59 -20.61 17.11
C GLU A 165 3.25 -21.33 15.80
N SER A 166 2.26 -22.22 15.83
CA SER A 166 1.75 -22.91 14.64
C SER A 166 0.61 -22.15 13.95
N ALA A 167 0.01 -21.16 14.64
CA ALA A 167 -1.07 -20.37 14.06
C ALA A 167 -0.51 -19.29 13.13
N THR A 168 -1.15 -19.12 11.97
CA THR A 168 -0.83 -18.07 11.01
C THR A 168 -2.00 -17.09 10.90
N ILE A 169 -1.69 -15.85 10.54
CA ILE A 169 -2.65 -14.83 10.15
C ILE A 169 -2.31 -14.32 8.75
N LYS A 170 -3.34 -13.90 8.03
CA LYS A 170 -3.21 -13.23 6.73
C LYS A 170 -3.43 -11.74 6.96
N VAL A 171 -2.48 -10.93 6.52
CA VAL A 171 -2.59 -9.47 6.60
C VAL A 171 -2.45 -8.84 5.22
N ARG A 172 -3.25 -7.80 4.97
CA ARG A 172 -3.13 -6.93 3.80
C ARG A 172 -2.38 -5.66 4.19
N ILE A 173 -1.44 -5.23 3.35
CA ILE A 173 -0.67 -4.01 3.62
C ILE A 173 -1.50 -2.78 3.24
N ILE A 174 -1.67 -1.89 4.20
CA ILE A 174 -2.45 -0.65 4.03
C ILE A 174 -1.63 0.62 4.24
N ASP A 175 -0.45 0.49 4.84
CA ASP A 175 0.34 1.62 5.27
C ASP A 175 1.84 1.35 5.13
N THR A 176 2.64 2.40 5.30
CA THR A 176 4.09 2.33 5.44
C THR A 176 4.46 2.61 6.89
N CYS A 177 5.44 1.90 7.42
CA CYS A 177 6.18 2.23 8.63
C CYS A 177 7.46 2.96 8.17
N PRO A 178 7.47 4.28 7.98
CA PRO A 178 8.61 4.94 7.38
C PRO A 178 9.77 5.01 8.37
N CYS A 179 10.96 4.63 7.93
CA CYS A 179 12.18 4.74 8.72
C CYS A 179 12.51 6.21 9.02
N ASN A 180 12.19 7.15 8.11
CA ASN A 180 12.48 8.57 8.29
C ASN A 180 11.23 9.45 8.11
N TYR A 181 10.92 10.22 9.14
CA TYR A 181 9.99 11.35 9.07
C TYR A 181 10.76 12.67 8.95
N ILE A 182 10.04 13.74 8.61
CA ILE A 182 10.56 15.12 8.67
C ILE A 182 11.04 15.46 10.09
N THR A 183 10.42 14.86 11.10
CA THR A 183 10.65 15.12 12.53
C THR A 183 11.72 14.22 13.15
N GLY A 184 12.24 13.21 12.44
CA GLY A 184 13.26 12.30 12.96
C GLY A 184 13.17 10.89 12.39
N THR A 185 14.04 10.01 12.88
CA THR A 185 14.15 8.61 12.47
C THR A 185 13.35 7.71 13.43
N GLN A 186 12.50 6.84 12.89
CA GLN A 186 11.78 5.83 13.67
C GLN A 186 12.59 4.53 13.67
N GLU A 187 13.47 4.38 14.67
CA GLU A 187 14.43 3.26 14.74
C GLU A 187 13.76 1.88 14.67
N ILE A 188 12.52 1.73 15.14
CA ILE A 188 11.80 0.45 15.07
C ILE A 188 11.37 0.06 13.65
N CYS A 189 11.07 1.04 12.78
CA CYS A 189 10.82 0.81 11.37
C CYS A 189 12.11 0.76 10.57
N CYS A 190 13.21 1.30 11.10
CA CYS A 190 14.50 1.21 10.46
C CYS A 190 15.10 -0.18 10.62
N GLY A 191 15.95 -0.54 9.67
CA GLY A 191 16.57 -1.86 9.59
C GLY A 191 17.38 -2.27 10.84
N PRO A 192 18.04 -3.43 10.79
CA PRO A 192 18.17 -4.31 9.63
C PRO A 192 17.22 -5.52 9.68
N VAL A 193 16.21 -5.50 10.57
CA VAL A 193 15.23 -6.59 10.68
C VAL A 193 13.97 -6.20 9.90
N PRO A 194 13.50 -7.01 8.93
CA PRO A 194 12.22 -6.76 8.26
C PRO A 194 11.12 -6.55 9.29
N HIS A 195 10.35 -5.47 9.11
CA HIS A 195 9.45 -5.00 10.14
C HIS A 195 8.04 -4.76 9.62
N PHE A 196 7.07 -5.28 10.37
CA PHE A 196 5.65 -5.09 10.15
C PHE A 196 5.09 -4.32 11.34
N ASP A 197 4.33 -3.26 11.09
CA ASP A 197 3.52 -2.63 12.12
C ASP A 197 2.10 -3.16 11.95
N LEU A 198 1.73 -4.20 12.69
CA LEU A 198 0.42 -4.82 12.56
C LEU A 198 -0.66 -3.87 13.10
N SER A 199 -1.91 -3.98 12.67
CA SER A 199 -2.95 -3.37 13.49
C SER A 199 -2.97 -4.02 14.88
N TYR A 200 -3.40 -3.28 15.91
CA TYR A 200 -3.62 -3.83 17.25
C TYR A 200 -4.38 -5.15 17.23
N TRP A 201 -5.45 -5.20 16.44
CA TRP A 201 -6.33 -6.36 16.35
C TRP A 201 -5.71 -7.53 15.58
N ALA A 202 -4.80 -7.29 14.63
CA ALA A 202 -4.03 -8.36 14.01
C ALA A 202 -2.94 -8.85 14.97
N TYR A 203 -2.26 -7.95 15.68
CA TYR A 203 -1.24 -8.31 16.65
C TYR A 203 -1.80 -9.19 17.77
N GLU A 204 -2.94 -8.80 18.35
CA GLU A 204 -3.50 -9.50 19.51
C GLU A 204 -3.85 -10.96 19.18
N THR A 205 -4.16 -11.29 17.94
CA THR A 205 -4.46 -12.67 17.53
C THR A 205 -3.26 -13.62 17.69
N ILE A 206 -2.02 -13.13 17.58
CA ILE A 206 -0.80 -13.96 17.64
C ILE A 206 0.03 -13.76 18.92
N ALA A 207 -0.09 -12.62 19.59
CA ALA A 207 0.60 -12.33 20.85
C ALA A 207 -0.12 -11.26 21.68
N HIS A 208 0.16 -11.16 22.99
CA HIS A 208 -0.47 -10.12 23.82
C HIS A 208 0.08 -8.70 23.51
N PRO A 209 -0.74 -7.66 23.28
CA PRO A 209 -0.30 -6.30 22.98
C PRO A 209 0.58 -5.63 24.06
N LEU A 210 0.51 -6.09 25.32
CA LEU A 210 1.43 -5.64 26.38
C LEU A 210 2.91 -5.87 26.05
N GLN A 211 3.22 -6.83 25.17
CA GLN A 211 4.60 -7.12 24.79
C GLN A 211 5.19 -6.02 23.91
N GLY A 212 4.36 -5.27 23.18
CA GLY A 212 4.80 -4.19 22.28
C GLY A 212 5.50 -4.70 21.03
N LYS A 213 6.53 -5.53 21.19
CA LYS A 213 7.31 -6.13 20.11
C LYS A 213 7.30 -7.66 20.18
N ILE A 214 7.20 -8.29 19.02
CA ILE A 214 7.35 -9.75 18.87
C ILE A 214 8.24 -10.09 17.68
N ASN A 215 8.84 -11.27 17.73
CA ASN A 215 9.40 -11.88 16.54
C ASN A 215 8.28 -12.49 15.70
N ILE A 216 8.42 -12.39 14.39
CA ILE A 216 7.53 -13.02 13.44
C ILE A 216 8.31 -13.80 12.40
N LEU A 217 7.63 -14.77 11.82
CA LEU A 217 7.95 -15.37 10.55
C LEU A 217 6.91 -14.92 9.53
N PHE A 218 7.35 -14.51 8.34
CA PHE A 218 6.44 -14.02 7.29
C PHE A 218 6.78 -14.56 5.91
N ARG A 219 5.81 -14.53 5.00
CA ARG A 219 6.00 -14.79 3.56
C ARG A 219 4.93 -14.09 2.72
N PRO A 220 5.24 -13.59 1.51
CA PRO A 220 4.24 -12.97 0.65
C PRO A 220 3.32 -14.04 0.05
N ILE A 221 2.03 -13.74 -0.02
CA ILE A 221 1.00 -14.63 -0.57
C ILE A 221 0.04 -13.88 -1.49
N GLN A 222 -0.73 -14.61 -2.29
CA GLN A 222 -1.83 -14.00 -3.03
C GLN A 222 -2.99 -13.64 -2.09
N CYS A 223 -3.61 -12.48 -2.31
CA CYS A 223 -4.71 -12.01 -1.47
C CYS A 223 -6.00 -12.80 -1.65
N GLU A 224 -6.34 -13.16 -2.89
CA GLU A 224 -7.67 -13.71 -3.23
C GLU A 224 -7.70 -15.24 -3.21
N GLU A 225 -6.54 -15.90 -3.29
CA GLU A 225 -6.43 -17.35 -3.34
C GLU A 225 -5.51 -17.86 -2.23
N ASP A 226 -6.05 -18.72 -1.38
CA ASP A 226 -5.31 -19.29 -0.26
C ASP A 226 -4.29 -20.34 -0.75
N GLY A 227 -3.16 -20.43 -0.05
CA GLY A 227 -2.11 -21.39 -0.35
C GLY A 227 -1.16 -20.99 -1.49
N ILE A 228 -1.44 -19.91 -2.24
CA ILE A 228 -0.49 -19.38 -3.22
C ILE A 228 0.56 -18.51 -2.54
N VAL A 229 1.78 -19.05 -2.50
CA VAL A 229 2.95 -18.35 -1.98
C VAL A 229 3.73 -17.67 -3.10
N LEU A 230 4.10 -16.42 -2.87
CA LEU A 230 4.83 -15.57 -3.81
C LEU A 230 6.34 -15.60 -3.52
N ASP A 231 7.12 -15.13 -4.49
CA ASP A 231 8.56 -15.05 -4.35
C ASP A 231 8.96 -13.70 -3.73
N TYR A 232 9.55 -13.72 -2.54
CA TYR A 232 10.03 -12.52 -1.85
C TYR A 232 11.13 -11.78 -2.60
N GLU A 233 12.08 -12.50 -3.21
CA GLU A 233 13.22 -11.91 -3.90
C GLU A 233 12.81 -11.17 -5.17
N LEU A 234 11.63 -11.50 -5.72
CA LEU A 234 11.03 -10.76 -6.82
C LEU A 234 10.34 -9.46 -6.38
N GLY A 235 10.17 -9.23 -5.07
CA GLY A 235 9.63 -7.99 -4.53
C GLY A 235 8.30 -7.58 -5.16
N ALA A 236 8.22 -6.32 -5.59
CA ALA A 236 7.03 -5.77 -6.25
C ALA A 236 6.59 -6.58 -7.48
N LYS A 237 7.53 -7.17 -8.23
CA LYS A 237 7.25 -7.91 -9.47
C LYS A 237 6.41 -9.16 -9.24
N ALA A 238 6.56 -9.82 -8.08
CA ALA A 238 5.74 -10.99 -7.75
C ALA A 238 4.36 -10.63 -7.17
N ARG A 239 4.21 -9.43 -6.59
CA ARG A 239 2.99 -9.05 -5.84
C ARG A 239 2.02 -8.19 -6.62
N ILE A 240 2.49 -7.41 -7.59
CA ILE A 240 1.64 -6.45 -8.27
C ILE A 240 0.61 -7.13 -9.19
N SER A 241 -0.65 -6.76 -9.01
CA SER A 241 -1.77 -7.17 -9.84
C SER A 241 -1.85 -6.34 -11.12
N ARG A 242 -2.26 -6.97 -12.23
CA ARG A 242 -2.67 -6.26 -13.45
C ARG A 242 -4.06 -5.61 -13.31
N THR A 243 -4.90 -6.14 -12.43
CA THR A 243 -6.14 -5.48 -12.00
C THR A 243 -5.75 -4.41 -10.99
N ILE A 244 -5.88 -3.15 -11.38
CA ILE A 244 -5.63 -1.99 -10.53
C ILE A 244 -6.79 -1.82 -9.54
N PHE A 245 -8.01 -1.97 -10.02
CA PHE A 245 -9.23 -1.84 -9.23
C PHE A 245 -10.36 -2.65 -9.86
N SER A 246 -11.09 -3.43 -9.07
CA SER A 246 -12.30 -4.13 -9.51
C SER A 246 -13.13 -4.51 -8.28
N ASP A 247 -14.44 -4.39 -8.40
CA ASP A 247 -15.41 -4.80 -7.36
C ASP A 247 -15.11 -4.19 -6.00
N GLY A 248 -14.90 -2.88 -5.98
CA GLY A 248 -14.59 -2.14 -4.76
C GLY A 248 -13.16 -2.30 -4.25
N VAL A 249 -12.42 -3.31 -4.68
CA VAL A 249 -11.11 -3.64 -4.10
C VAL A 249 -9.98 -3.08 -4.96
N VAL A 250 -9.02 -2.42 -4.30
CA VAL A 250 -7.74 -2.08 -4.94
C VAL A 250 -6.89 -3.33 -5.09
N GLY A 251 -6.41 -3.56 -6.30
CA GLY A 251 -5.54 -4.70 -6.57
C GLY A 251 -4.23 -4.62 -5.81
N ALA A 252 -3.64 -5.79 -5.54
CA ALA A 252 -2.33 -5.89 -4.91
C ALA A 252 -1.28 -5.05 -5.65
N GLY A 253 -0.48 -4.31 -4.89
CA GLY A 253 0.54 -3.37 -5.35
C GLY A 253 0.08 -1.96 -5.68
N TRP A 254 -1.22 -1.65 -5.62
CA TRP A 254 -1.76 -0.33 -5.97
C TRP A 254 -2.25 0.44 -4.74
N ALA A 255 -2.11 1.77 -4.78
CA ALA A 255 -2.58 2.71 -3.77
C ALA A 255 -3.41 3.82 -4.41
N TRP A 256 -4.29 4.46 -3.65
CA TRP A 256 -5.04 5.63 -4.06
C TRP A 256 -4.36 6.94 -3.67
N LEU A 257 -4.36 7.87 -4.62
CA LEU A 257 -3.90 9.24 -4.45
C LEU A 257 -4.92 10.18 -5.10
N PRO A 258 -5.96 10.60 -4.36
CA PRO A 258 -6.87 11.62 -4.83
C PRO A 258 -6.21 13.01 -4.73
N TYR A 259 -6.55 13.92 -5.65
CA TYR A 259 -5.99 15.28 -5.70
C TYR A 259 -7.05 16.30 -6.16
N LYS A 260 -7.13 17.44 -5.46
CA LYS A 260 -8.17 18.48 -5.65
C LYS A 260 -9.59 17.88 -5.69
N ASP A 261 -9.79 16.86 -4.89
CA ASP A 261 -11.07 16.21 -4.66
C ASP A 261 -11.69 16.72 -3.37
N LYS A 262 -13.01 16.59 -3.26
CA LYS A 262 -13.72 16.91 -2.01
C LYS A 262 -14.32 15.67 -1.36
N TRP A 263 -14.55 14.60 -2.11
CA TRP A 263 -15.42 13.50 -1.69
C TRP A 263 -15.10 12.16 -2.37
N LEU A 264 -13.85 11.69 -2.35
CA LEU A 264 -13.59 10.29 -2.71
C LEU A 264 -14.43 9.40 -1.78
N VAL A 265 -15.38 8.67 -2.38
CA VAL A 265 -16.14 7.60 -1.74
C VAL A 265 -15.58 6.30 -2.29
N ILE A 266 -14.82 5.68 -1.43
CA ILE A 266 -14.27 4.34 -1.60
C ILE A 266 -15.44 3.37 -1.50
N GLU A 267 -15.58 2.51 -2.51
CA GLU A 267 -16.54 1.39 -2.52
C GLU A 267 -18.01 1.81 -2.39
N ARG A 268 -18.59 2.30 -3.49
CA ARG A 268 -20.04 2.53 -3.60
C ARG A 268 -20.72 1.29 -4.21
N PRO A 269 -21.43 0.46 -3.41
CA PRO A 269 -22.04 -0.78 -3.90
C PRO A 269 -23.14 -0.51 -4.93
N GLY A 270 -23.26 -1.33 -5.97
CA GLY A 270 -24.27 -1.17 -7.02
C GLY A 270 -23.99 -0.04 -8.02
N TYR A 271 -22.82 0.60 -7.92
CA TYR A 271 -22.43 1.69 -8.82
C TYR A 271 -21.36 1.31 -9.85
N GLY A 272 -20.80 0.11 -9.74
CA GLY A 272 -19.87 -0.49 -10.68
C GLY A 272 -20.54 -1.31 -11.76
N ARG A 273 -19.70 -1.95 -12.55
CA ARG A 273 -20.15 -2.80 -13.65
C ARG A 273 -20.83 -4.04 -13.08
N ASN A 274 -21.91 -4.51 -13.71
CA ASN A 274 -22.66 -5.68 -13.22
C ASN A 274 -23.08 -5.58 -11.73
N GLU A 275 -23.46 -4.38 -11.27
CA GLU A 275 -23.87 -4.08 -9.89
C GLU A 275 -22.75 -4.23 -8.83
N HIS A 276 -21.50 -4.37 -9.27
CA HIS A 276 -20.33 -4.38 -8.39
C HIS A 276 -20.15 -3.04 -7.67
N ALA A 277 -19.23 -3.02 -6.70
CA ALA A 277 -18.83 -1.77 -6.06
C ALA A 277 -17.90 -0.95 -6.98
N ALA A 278 -18.10 0.37 -7.03
CA ALA A 278 -17.23 1.30 -7.75
C ALA A 278 -16.61 2.36 -6.84
N ASN A 279 -15.47 2.91 -7.24
CA ASN A 279 -14.94 4.12 -6.63
C ASN A 279 -15.60 5.33 -7.24
N CYS A 280 -16.33 6.09 -6.42
CA CYS A 280 -17.01 7.29 -6.87
C CYS A 280 -16.36 8.52 -6.26
N LEU A 281 -16.08 9.52 -7.09
CA LEU A 281 -15.48 10.76 -6.63
C LEU A 281 -16.10 11.96 -7.33
N GLN A 282 -16.16 13.05 -6.59
CA GLN A 282 -16.44 14.38 -7.13
C GLN A 282 -15.11 15.14 -7.24
N VAL A 283 -14.75 15.49 -8.46
CA VAL A 283 -13.53 16.24 -8.78
C VAL A 283 -13.88 17.64 -9.26
N ASP A 284 -13.15 18.64 -8.77
CA ASP A 284 -13.16 19.98 -9.37
C ASP A 284 -12.32 19.94 -10.68
N PRO A 285 -12.50 20.88 -11.62
CA PRO A 285 -11.65 20.96 -12.82
C PRO A 285 -10.15 20.95 -12.49
N GLY A 286 -9.39 20.07 -13.13
CA GLY A 286 -7.97 19.79 -12.82
C GLY A 286 -7.74 18.82 -11.65
N GLY A 287 -8.82 18.34 -11.01
CA GLY A 287 -8.79 17.28 -10.02
C GLY A 287 -8.73 15.89 -10.65
N ARG A 288 -8.25 14.92 -9.88
CA ARG A 288 -7.98 13.55 -10.37
C ARG A 288 -8.01 12.51 -9.27
N ILE A 289 -8.20 11.26 -9.69
CA ILE A 289 -7.79 10.08 -8.94
C ILE A 289 -6.58 9.45 -9.62
N ALA A 290 -5.56 9.14 -8.84
CA ALA A 290 -4.42 8.36 -9.29
C ALA A 290 -4.32 7.04 -8.53
N PHE A 291 -4.00 5.98 -9.28
CA PHE A 291 -3.61 4.69 -8.78
C PHE A 291 -2.09 4.58 -8.92
N THR A 292 -1.39 4.41 -7.82
CA THR A 292 0.08 4.40 -7.80
C THR A 292 0.62 3.09 -7.25
N CYS A 293 1.71 2.62 -7.83
CA CYS A 293 2.49 1.50 -7.33
C CYS A 293 3.77 2.05 -6.71
N TRP A 294 3.91 1.94 -5.39
CA TRP A 294 5.02 2.56 -4.67
C TRP A 294 6.37 2.03 -5.09
N SER A 295 7.22 2.92 -5.57
CA SER A 295 8.59 2.61 -5.98
C SER A 295 8.71 1.48 -7.01
N CYS A 296 7.61 1.13 -7.68
CA CYS A 296 7.57 0.01 -8.59
C CYS A 296 8.47 0.23 -9.80
N GLU A 297 8.80 1.48 -10.16
CA GLU A 297 9.78 1.80 -11.19
C GLU A 297 11.19 1.22 -10.93
N ARG A 298 11.49 0.78 -9.70
CA ARG A 298 12.76 0.12 -9.33
C ARG A 298 12.79 -1.37 -9.67
N GLN A 299 11.68 -2.08 -9.46
CA GLN A 299 11.65 -3.55 -9.48
C GLN A 299 10.55 -4.15 -10.37
N ALA A 300 9.51 -3.38 -10.67
CA ALA A 300 8.33 -3.80 -11.42
C ALA A 300 8.10 -2.93 -12.68
N LYS A 301 7.38 -3.47 -13.65
CA LYS A 301 6.98 -2.77 -14.87
C LYS A 301 5.47 -2.88 -15.02
N PRO A 302 4.68 -2.15 -14.22
CA PRO A 302 3.25 -2.37 -14.11
C PRO A 302 2.51 -2.18 -15.44
N PHE A 303 2.98 -1.28 -16.29
CA PHE A 303 2.38 -0.97 -17.60
C PHE A 303 3.10 -1.66 -18.77
N ASP A 304 3.60 -2.88 -18.58
CA ASP A 304 4.22 -3.70 -19.64
C ASP A 304 3.20 -4.43 -20.55
N GLY A 305 1.92 -4.06 -20.50
CA GLY A 305 0.87 -4.62 -21.37
C GLY A 305 0.67 -3.86 -22.68
N THR A 306 -0.40 -4.22 -23.39
CA THR A 306 -0.81 -3.58 -24.65
C THR A 306 -1.91 -2.54 -24.44
N TYR A 307 -2.84 -2.73 -23.51
CA TYR A 307 -3.96 -1.82 -23.28
C TYR A 307 -4.20 -1.54 -21.80
N ILE A 308 -4.82 -0.41 -21.52
CA ILE A 308 -5.55 -0.19 -20.27
C ILE A 308 -7.05 -0.20 -20.54
N SER A 309 -7.77 -1.00 -19.77
CA SER A 309 -9.23 -1.08 -19.79
C SER A 309 -9.75 -0.48 -18.49
N LEU A 310 -10.85 0.25 -18.56
CA LEU A 310 -11.58 0.71 -17.39
C LEU A 310 -13.06 0.87 -17.71
N TRP A 311 -13.90 0.67 -16.71
CA TRP A 311 -15.30 1.01 -16.76
C TRP A 311 -15.53 2.34 -16.06
N LEU A 312 -16.30 3.23 -16.71
CA LEU A 312 -16.57 4.57 -16.22
C LEU A 312 -18.06 4.87 -16.26
N ARG A 313 -18.57 5.42 -15.16
CA ARG A 313 -19.93 5.93 -15.02
C ARG A 313 -19.88 7.39 -14.59
N THR A 314 -20.38 8.29 -15.42
CA THR A 314 -20.49 9.73 -15.12
C THR A 314 -21.96 10.15 -14.99
N SER A 315 -22.80 9.67 -15.91
CA SER A 315 -24.25 9.87 -15.88
C SER A 315 -24.98 8.70 -16.53
N CYS A 316 -26.26 8.53 -16.21
CA CYS A 316 -27.15 7.59 -16.92
C CYS A 316 -27.67 8.15 -18.25
N THR A 317 -27.12 9.27 -18.72
CA THR A 317 -27.52 9.90 -19.98
C THR A 317 -26.45 9.65 -21.03
N SER A 318 -26.82 9.54 -22.30
CA SER A 318 -25.90 9.32 -23.43
C SER A 318 -24.79 10.37 -23.58
N ASN A 319 -24.92 11.46 -22.84
CA ASN A 319 -24.10 12.66 -22.87
C ASN A 319 -22.92 12.50 -21.91
N PHE A 320 -21.87 11.85 -22.41
CA PHE A 320 -20.55 11.87 -21.78
C PHE A 320 -19.89 13.20 -22.15
N ASP A 321 -20.09 14.25 -21.36
CA ASP A 321 -19.71 15.61 -21.79
C ASP A 321 -18.65 16.28 -20.91
N ALA A 322 -18.17 15.64 -19.85
CA ALA A 322 -17.01 16.16 -19.14
C ALA A 322 -15.71 15.70 -19.83
N PRO A 323 -14.82 16.60 -20.27
CA PRO A 323 -13.56 16.22 -20.88
C PRO A 323 -12.65 15.58 -19.81
N MET A 324 -12.48 14.25 -19.89
CA MET A 324 -11.59 13.50 -19.00
C MET A 324 -10.32 13.07 -19.72
N TYR A 325 -9.20 13.12 -19.01
CA TYR A 325 -7.92 12.60 -19.45
C TYR A 325 -7.60 11.32 -18.72
N LEU A 326 -7.09 10.34 -19.46
CA LEU A 326 -6.31 9.25 -18.90
C LEU A 326 -4.83 9.63 -18.99
N GLY A 327 -4.03 9.24 -18.01
CA GLY A 327 -2.59 9.43 -18.12
C GLY A 327 -1.81 8.41 -17.33
N ILE A 328 -0.55 8.22 -17.73
CA ILE A 328 0.43 7.45 -16.97
C ILE A 328 1.64 8.31 -16.62
N SER A 329 2.26 8.01 -15.50
CA SER A 329 3.37 8.78 -14.95
C SER A 329 4.39 7.87 -14.25
N THR A 330 5.63 8.35 -14.15
CA THR A 330 6.71 7.74 -13.36
C THR A 330 6.81 8.35 -11.96
N ARG A 331 5.86 9.23 -11.59
CA ARG A 331 5.89 9.97 -10.31
C ARG A 331 5.56 9.05 -9.14
N THR A 332 6.23 9.28 -8.03
CA THR A 332 6.05 8.55 -6.77
C THR A 332 5.04 9.24 -5.85
N ARG A 333 4.51 8.52 -4.85
CA ARG A 333 3.60 9.06 -3.82
C ARG A 333 4.11 10.33 -3.14
N LYS A 334 5.41 10.39 -2.83
CA LYS A 334 6.02 11.55 -2.15
C LYS A 334 5.90 12.83 -2.98
N GLU A 335 6.00 12.72 -4.30
CA GLU A 335 5.89 13.86 -5.21
C GLU A 335 4.45 14.36 -5.32
N PHE A 336 3.46 13.46 -5.24
CA PHE A 336 2.04 13.84 -5.21
C PHE A 336 1.61 14.48 -3.88
N LEU A 337 2.11 14.00 -2.73
CA LEU A 337 1.71 14.49 -1.40
C LEU A 337 2.33 15.83 -1.02
N ASN A 338 3.60 16.07 -1.34
CA ASN A 338 4.30 17.25 -0.85
C ASN A 338 3.97 18.54 -1.60
N GLY A 339 3.10 18.49 -2.62
CA GLY A 339 2.90 19.64 -3.48
C GLY A 339 4.23 20.20 -4.01
N THR A 340 5.30 19.38 -4.08
CA THR A 340 6.56 19.66 -4.80
C THR A 340 6.30 19.56 -6.30
N ILE A 341 5.29 20.34 -6.68
CA ILE A 341 5.28 21.21 -7.82
C ILE A 341 6.67 21.82 -7.94
N VAL A 342 7.45 21.32 -8.90
CA VAL A 342 8.58 22.05 -9.44
C VAL A 342 7.95 23.20 -10.22
N ALA A 343 7.65 24.31 -9.54
CA ALA A 343 6.93 25.50 -10.04
C ALA A 343 5.46 25.30 -10.43
N GLN A 344 4.59 26.25 -10.05
CA GLN A 344 3.11 26.26 -10.16
C GLN A 344 2.56 25.87 -11.56
N GLU A 345 3.41 25.88 -12.59
CA GLU A 345 3.15 25.38 -13.95
C GLU A 345 3.13 23.84 -14.07
N SER A 346 3.57 23.10 -13.04
CA SER A 346 3.74 21.64 -13.06
C SER A 346 2.57 20.83 -12.45
N GLU A 347 1.47 21.46 -12.01
CA GLU A 347 0.24 20.74 -11.61
C GLU A 347 -0.32 19.88 -12.77
N SER A 348 0.11 20.15 -14.00
CA SER A 348 -0.28 19.54 -15.28
C SER A 348 0.21 18.11 -15.54
N GLN A 349 1.08 17.51 -14.72
CA GLN A 349 1.87 16.35 -15.15
C GLN A 349 1.45 15.00 -14.55
N VAL A 350 0.31 14.47 -15.01
CA VAL A 350 0.22 13.01 -15.25
C VAL A 350 1.00 12.75 -16.54
N GLY A 351 2.32 12.63 -16.44
CA GLY A 351 3.25 12.33 -17.55
C GLY A 351 2.71 12.61 -18.96
N THR A 352 2.51 11.54 -19.74
CA THR A 352 1.76 11.61 -21.00
C THR A 352 0.29 11.34 -20.71
N LYS A 353 -0.58 12.26 -21.14
CA LYS A 353 -2.03 12.12 -21.03
C LYS A 353 -2.73 12.10 -22.39
N ARG A 354 -3.90 11.47 -22.41
CA ARG A 354 -4.76 11.31 -23.58
C ARG A 354 -6.18 11.66 -23.21
N LEU A 355 -6.78 12.54 -24.02
CA LEU A 355 -8.18 12.87 -23.89
C LEU A 355 -8.97 11.59 -24.17
N LEU A 356 -9.92 11.27 -23.29
CA LEU A 356 -10.75 10.10 -23.43
C LEU A 356 -11.86 10.38 -24.46
N GLU A 357 -11.51 10.17 -25.72
CA GLU A 357 -12.40 10.36 -26.87
C GLU A 357 -13.36 9.19 -27.06
N SER A 358 -14.47 9.42 -27.78
CA SER A 358 -15.50 8.41 -28.05
C SER A 358 -14.97 7.17 -28.78
N THR A 359 -13.84 7.28 -29.47
CA THR A 359 -13.18 6.20 -30.23
C THR A 359 -12.57 5.13 -29.34
N PHE A 360 -12.28 5.44 -28.07
CA PHE A 360 -11.73 4.49 -27.11
C PHE A 360 -12.79 3.64 -26.39
N PHE A 361 -14.08 3.95 -26.58
CA PHE A 361 -15.15 3.19 -25.95
C PHE A 361 -15.58 2.02 -26.85
N ASP A 362 -15.68 0.82 -26.27
CA ASP A 362 -16.06 -0.40 -26.98
C ASP A 362 -17.51 -0.34 -27.52
N SER A 363 -18.36 0.45 -26.87
CA SER A 363 -19.69 0.80 -27.32
C SER A 363 -20.00 2.28 -27.08
N ARG A 364 -20.82 2.85 -27.98
CA ARG A 364 -21.47 4.14 -27.75
C ARG A 364 -22.69 4.02 -26.84
N THR A 365 -23.19 2.81 -26.62
CA THR A 365 -24.31 2.54 -25.72
C THR A 365 -23.80 2.44 -24.29
N ILE A 366 -24.58 3.05 -23.40
CA ILE A 366 -24.40 2.90 -21.96
C ILE A 366 -24.94 1.52 -21.57
N ASP A 367 -24.26 0.84 -20.64
CA ASP A 367 -24.75 -0.43 -20.09
C ASP A 367 -25.89 -0.21 -19.08
N ASP A 368 -26.46 -1.32 -18.59
CA ASP A 368 -27.59 -1.27 -17.66
C ASP A 368 -27.26 -0.57 -16.33
N ASN A 369 -25.97 -0.40 -16.01
CA ASN A 369 -25.47 0.29 -14.81
C ASN A 369 -24.94 1.70 -15.09
N CYS A 370 -25.35 2.27 -16.21
CA CYS A 370 -25.03 3.66 -16.57
C CYS A 370 -23.55 3.92 -16.89
N GLY A 371 -22.75 2.90 -17.19
CA GLY A 371 -21.35 3.09 -17.54
C GLY A 371 -20.99 2.64 -18.94
N ARG A 372 -19.73 2.87 -19.29
CA ARG A 372 -19.11 2.46 -20.55
C ARG A 372 -17.71 1.96 -20.29
N ARG A 373 -17.27 1.00 -21.10
CA ARG A 373 -15.91 0.50 -21.04
C ARG A 373 -15.04 1.25 -22.04
N ALA A 374 -13.97 1.83 -21.54
CA ALA A 374 -12.90 2.40 -22.33
C ALA A 374 -11.74 1.41 -22.43
N VAL A 375 -11.19 1.24 -23.63
CA VAL A 375 -9.98 0.45 -23.90
C VAL A 375 -9.00 1.33 -24.66
N VAL A 376 -7.92 1.71 -24.00
CA VAL A 376 -6.92 2.64 -24.54
C VAL A 376 -5.61 1.91 -24.76
N PRO A 377 -5.04 1.89 -25.98
CA PRO A 377 -3.72 1.32 -26.23
C PRO A 377 -2.66 2.03 -25.39
N LEU A 378 -1.78 1.28 -24.72
CA LEU A 378 -0.70 1.87 -23.92
C LEU A 378 0.30 2.65 -24.79
N ALA A 379 0.38 2.33 -26.08
CA ALA A 379 1.15 3.08 -27.08
C ALA A 379 0.69 4.54 -27.22
N GLU A 380 -0.56 4.86 -26.88
CA GLU A 380 -1.06 6.23 -26.89
C GLU A 380 -0.29 7.11 -25.90
N PHE A 381 0.26 6.54 -24.82
CA PHE A 381 0.95 7.29 -23.78
C PHE A 381 2.47 7.48 -24.02
N ALA A 382 2.96 7.28 -25.25
CA ALA A 382 4.37 7.46 -25.67
C ALA A 382 5.39 6.66 -24.81
N SER A 383 6.70 6.92 -24.92
CA SER A 383 7.84 6.09 -24.43
C SER A 383 8.01 5.94 -22.91
N THR A 384 7.00 6.31 -22.13
CA THR A 384 6.97 6.22 -20.66
C THR A 384 6.52 4.87 -20.05
N PRO A 385 5.99 3.82 -20.73
CA PRO A 385 5.29 2.74 -20.03
C PRO A 385 6.26 1.86 -19.22
N ALA A 386 7.49 1.70 -19.72
CA ALA A 386 8.49 0.82 -19.11
C ALA A 386 8.92 1.26 -17.69
N ARG A 387 8.70 2.52 -17.32
CA ARG A 387 9.00 3.07 -15.99
C ARG A 387 7.79 3.71 -15.32
N ALA A 388 6.65 3.74 -15.99
CA ALA A 388 5.43 4.26 -15.39
C ALA A 388 5.06 3.38 -14.19
N ASN A 389 4.60 4.02 -13.14
CA ASN A 389 4.17 3.39 -11.88
C ASN A 389 2.82 3.96 -11.41
N THR A 390 2.27 4.95 -12.11
CA THR A 390 1.04 5.63 -11.75
C THR A 390 0.12 5.74 -12.96
N PHE A 391 -1.16 5.40 -12.78
CA PHE A 391 -2.26 5.66 -13.71
C PHE A 391 -3.20 6.70 -13.10
N ALA A 392 -3.70 7.65 -13.88
CA ALA A 392 -4.65 8.63 -13.36
C ALA A 392 -5.79 8.92 -14.34
N ILE A 393 -6.92 9.29 -13.74
CA ILE A 393 -8.12 9.79 -14.41
C ILE A 393 -8.33 11.22 -13.91
N GLU A 394 -8.25 12.18 -14.83
CA GLU A 394 -8.22 13.62 -14.54
C GLU A 394 -9.36 14.33 -15.27
N LEU A 395 -10.08 15.21 -14.56
CA LEU A 395 -11.00 16.15 -15.20
C LEU A 395 -10.21 17.32 -15.78
N ALA A 396 -10.45 17.69 -17.04
CA ALA A 396 -9.71 18.77 -17.69
C ALA A 396 -9.77 20.08 -16.87
N ALA A 397 -8.65 20.79 -16.82
CA ALA A 397 -8.55 22.07 -16.14
C ALA A 397 -9.49 23.14 -16.77
N PRO A 398 -9.87 24.21 -16.05
CA PRO A 398 -10.79 25.23 -16.59
C PRO A 398 -10.30 25.90 -17.88
N THR A 399 -8.99 25.97 -18.09
CA THR A 399 -8.37 26.60 -19.26
C THR A 399 -8.24 25.65 -20.45
N ASP A 400 -8.66 24.39 -20.32
CA ASP A 400 -8.50 23.39 -21.35
C ASP A 400 -9.47 23.64 -22.53
N PRO A 401 -8.99 23.71 -23.79
CA PRO A 401 -9.84 23.90 -24.95
C PRO A 401 -10.83 22.75 -25.19
N ALA A 402 -10.66 21.59 -24.56
CA ALA A 402 -11.61 20.49 -24.64
C ALA A 402 -13.00 20.87 -24.10
N TRP A 403 -13.09 21.75 -23.10
CA TRP A 403 -14.37 22.24 -22.56
C TRP A 403 -15.23 22.93 -23.62
N ALA A 404 -14.62 23.63 -24.59
CA ALA A 404 -15.35 24.28 -25.68
C ALA A 404 -16.02 23.30 -26.65
N ARG A 405 -15.61 22.03 -26.66
CA ARG A 405 -16.13 20.96 -27.54
C ARG A 405 -17.27 20.18 -26.91
N THR A 406 -17.57 20.45 -25.65
CA THR A 406 -18.53 19.67 -24.88
C THR A 406 -19.89 20.36 -24.80
N VAL A 407 -20.94 19.62 -24.47
CA VAL A 407 -22.27 20.20 -24.22
C VAL A 407 -22.24 21.10 -22.99
N GLU A 408 -21.40 20.78 -22.01
CA GLU A 408 -21.14 21.58 -20.81
C GLU A 408 -20.11 22.68 -21.10
N LYS A 409 -20.59 23.82 -21.61
CA LYS A 409 -19.73 24.96 -21.99
C LYS A 409 -19.00 25.65 -20.84
N GLN A 410 -19.11 25.17 -19.60
CA GLN A 410 -18.52 25.79 -18.41
C GLN A 410 -17.89 24.73 -17.49
N PRO A 411 -16.62 24.92 -17.06
CA PRO A 411 -15.97 24.03 -16.10
C PRO A 411 -16.71 24.02 -14.76
N HIS A 412 -17.03 22.84 -14.26
CA HIS A 412 -17.62 22.65 -12.94
C HIS A 412 -17.21 21.29 -12.39
N SER A 413 -17.54 21.03 -11.12
CA SER A 413 -17.21 19.75 -10.49
C SER A 413 -18.01 18.62 -11.09
N VAL A 414 -17.36 17.49 -11.39
CA VAL A 414 -17.99 16.32 -11.99
C VAL A 414 -17.92 15.16 -11.01
N THR A 415 -19.03 14.44 -10.87
CA THR A 415 -19.04 13.15 -10.18
C THR A 415 -18.89 12.04 -11.20
N PHE A 416 -17.93 11.15 -10.98
CA PHE A 416 -17.81 9.92 -11.75
C PHE A 416 -17.46 8.75 -10.85
N CYS A 417 -17.81 7.56 -11.32
CA CYS A 417 -17.47 6.29 -10.72
C CYS A 417 -16.58 5.51 -11.69
N VAL A 418 -15.59 4.82 -11.16
CA VAL A 418 -14.68 3.95 -11.92
C VAL A 418 -14.71 2.54 -11.34
N ASP A 419 -14.67 1.56 -12.22
CA ASP A 419 -14.59 0.13 -11.93
C ASP A 419 -13.76 -0.60 -12.99
N ASP A 420 -13.42 -1.87 -12.79
CA ASP A 420 -12.75 -2.74 -13.76
C ASP A 420 -11.51 -2.11 -14.43
N VAL A 421 -10.66 -1.43 -13.64
CA VAL A 421 -9.41 -0.85 -14.11
C VAL A 421 -8.36 -1.94 -14.21
N VAL A 422 -8.01 -2.33 -15.44
CA VAL A 422 -7.16 -3.49 -15.72
C VAL A 422 -6.13 -3.17 -16.81
N ILE A 423 -4.90 -3.62 -16.60
CA ILE A 423 -3.83 -3.62 -17.61
C ILE A 423 -3.88 -4.94 -18.39
N ILE A 424 -4.22 -4.86 -19.68
CA ILE A 424 -4.35 -6.01 -20.56
C ILE A 424 -3.02 -6.24 -21.29
N PRO A 425 -2.48 -7.48 -21.28
CA PRO A 425 -1.25 -7.85 -21.99
C PRO A 425 -1.27 -7.52 -23.47
#